data_AF-A0A4U1L697-F1
#
_entry.id   AF-A0A4U1L697-F1
#
_cell.length_a   1.000
_cell.length_b   1.000
_cell.length_c   1.000
_cell.angle_alpha   90.00
_cell.angle_beta   90.00
_cell.angle_gamma   90.00
#
_symmetry.space_group_name_H-M   'P 1'
#
loop_
_entity.id
_entity.type
_entity.pdbx_description
1 polymer ?
#
loop_
_entity_poly.entity_id
_entity_poly.type
_entity_poly.pdbx_seq_one_letter_code
_entity_poly.pdbx_strand_id
1 'polypeptide(L)' 'MRIAILGGLVAATLLTAGCATTRRDVFEARQNVREAQFYGDRRDVRRARQELRETRRDYRRDNRPW' A
#
# COMPACT_ATOMS: atom_id res chain seq x y z
N MET A 1 -10.79 -9.54 33.09
CA MET A 1 -11.36 -8.85 31.90
C MET A 1 -10.65 -7.53 31.67
N ARG A 2 -9.57 -7.49 30.86
CA ARG A 2 -8.98 -6.24 30.31
C ARG A 2 -8.16 -6.59 29.06
N ILE A 3 -8.80 -6.70 27.91
CA ILE A 3 -8.13 -6.65 26.61
C ILE A 3 -8.72 -5.46 25.89
N ALA A 4 -7.92 -4.41 25.77
CA ALA A 4 -8.26 -3.16 25.12
C ALA A 4 -8.57 -3.41 23.63
N ILE A 5 -9.86 -3.40 23.33
CA ILE A 5 -10.52 -2.61 22.28
C ILE A 5 -9.56 -1.93 21.27
N LEU A 6 -9.68 -2.39 20.02
CA LEU A 6 -9.69 -1.64 18.76
C LEU A 6 -8.50 -0.73 18.42
N GLY A 7 -7.86 -1.02 17.29
CA GLY A 7 -7.21 0.02 16.51
C GLY A 7 -6.21 -0.52 15.49
N GLY A 8 -6.66 -0.69 14.24
CA GLY A 8 -5.73 -0.83 13.10
C GLY A 8 -5.94 -2.03 12.20
N LEU A 9 -7.18 -2.46 11.97
CA LEU A 9 -7.48 -3.35 10.84
C LEU A 9 -7.64 -2.47 9.58
N VAL A 10 -6.52 -1.97 9.04
CA VAL A 10 -6.52 -1.36 7.70
C VAL A 10 -6.35 -2.47 6.68
N ALA A 11 -7.44 -3.21 6.46
CA ALA A 11 -7.62 -4.00 5.26
C ALA A 11 -8.01 -3.03 4.13
N ALA A 12 -7.03 -2.34 3.55
CA ALA A 12 -7.24 -1.66 2.28
C ALA A 12 -7.09 -2.68 1.15
N THR A 13 -8.12 -3.50 1.00
CA THR A 13 -8.37 -4.25 -0.24
C THR A 13 -8.62 -3.26 -1.36
N LEU A 14 -7.70 -3.15 -2.31
CA LEU A 14 -7.95 -2.49 -3.57
C LEU A 14 -7.80 -3.50 -4.70
N LEU A 15 -8.95 -4.14 -4.95
CA LEU A 15 -9.52 -4.37 -6.27
C LEU A 15 -8.52 -4.58 -7.40
N THR A 16 -7.99 -5.80 -7.45
CA THR A 16 -7.41 -6.38 -8.66
C THR A 16 -8.55 -6.80 -9.60
N ALA A 17 -9.10 -5.86 -10.36
CA ALA A 17 -10.06 -6.15 -11.43
C ALA A 17 -9.92 -5.13 -12.58
N GLY A 18 -8.75 -5.10 -13.20
CA GLY A 18 -8.46 -4.31 -14.40
C GLY A 18 -6.97 -4.34 -14.69
N CYS A 19 -6.57 -4.87 -15.84
CA CYS A 19 -5.20 -5.29 -16.19
C CYS A 19 -4.14 -4.17 -16.32
N ALA A 20 -4.27 -3.03 -15.66
CA ALA A 20 -3.29 -1.96 -15.72
C ALA A 20 -3.15 -1.24 -14.38
N THR A 21 -1.97 -1.30 -13.79
CA THR A 21 -1.60 -0.46 -12.65
C THR A 21 -1.59 1.00 -13.11
N THR A 22 -2.33 1.86 -12.41
CA THR A 22 -2.50 3.27 -12.73
C THR A 22 -1.65 4.17 -11.84
N ARG A 23 -1.53 5.46 -12.22
CA ARG A 23 -0.84 6.44 -11.35
C ARG A 23 -1.50 6.56 -9.99
N ARG A 24 -2.82 6.35 -9.90
CA ARG A 24 -3.61 6.47 -8.68
C ARG A 24 -3.16 5.43 -7.64
N ASP A 25 -2.92 4.21 -8.07
CA ASP A 25 -2.46 3.10 -7.22
C ASP A 25 -1.09 3.39 -6.59
N VAL A 26 -0.19 4.02 -7.36
CA VAL A 26 1.13 4.44 -6.85
C VAL A 26 1.02 5.58 -5.82
N PHE A 27 0.07 6.51 -6.02
CA PHE A 27 -0.20 7.58 -5.06
C PHE A 27 -0.78 7.04 -3.75
N GLU A 28 -1.70 6.08 -3.85
CA GLU A 28 -2.31 5.42 -2.71
C GLU A 28 -1.31 4.59 -1.90
N ALA A 29 -0.47 3.80 -2.57
CA ALA A 29 0.63 3.08 -1.90
C ALA A 29 1.61 4.04 -1.19
N ARG A 30 1.84 5.25 -1.72
CA ARG A 30 2.63 6.29 -1.03
C ARG A 30 1.93 6.81 0.22
N GLN A 31 0.61 6.98 0.16
CA GLN A 31 -0.18 7.42 1.30
C GLN A 31 -0.16 6.37 2.40
N ASN A 32 -0.29 5.08 2.06
CA ASN A 32 -0.15 3.96 3.01
C ASN A 32 1.22 3.96 3.70
N VAL A 33 2.31 4.23 2.97
CA VAL A 33 3.65 4.36 3.58
C VAL A 33 3.73 5.53 4.56
N ARG A 34 3.04 6.63 4.27
CA ARG A 34 3.02 7.81 5.14
C ARG A 34 2.19 7.54 6.39
N GLU A 35 1.04 6.90 6.24
CA GLU A 35 0.17 6.53 7.36
C GLU A 35 0.85 5.49 8.26
N ALA A 36 1.48 4.47 7.68
CA ALA A 36 2.28 3.50 8.43
C ALA A 36 3.45 4.14 9.19
N GLN A 37 4.02 5.26 8.69
CA GLN A 37 5.06 6.00 9.41
C GLN A 37 4.52 6.80 10.60
N PHE A 38 3.26 7.25 10.53
CA PHE A 38 2.63 8.03 11.60
C PHE A 38 1.96 7.15 12.67
N TYR A 39 1.35 6.04 12.26
CA TYR A 39 0.49 5.22 13.13
C TYR A 39 0.91 3.75 13.23
N GLY A 40 1.81 3.27 12.37
CA GLY A 40 2.23 1.86 12.32
C GLY A 40 3.55 1.59 13.05
N ASP A 41 3.89 0.30 13.19
CA ASP A 41 5.17 -0.12 13.73
C ASP A 41 6.27 -0.19 12.64
N ARG A 42 7.51 -0.52 13.04
CA ARG A 42 8.64 -0.64 12.08
C ARG A 42 8.39 -1.72 11.01
N ARG A 43 7.58 -2.73 11.30
CA ARG A 43 7.25 -3.83 10.39
C ARG A 43 6.19 -3.38 9.38
N ASP A 44 5.21 -2.61 9.80
CA ASP A 44 4.17 -2.02 8.94
C ASP A 44 4.79 -1.04 7.94
N VAL A 45 5.69 -0.18 8.41
CA VAL A 45 6.45 0.74 7.53
C VAL A 45 7.26 -0.04 6.50
N ARG A 46 7.88 -1.16 6.90
CA ARG A 46 8.67 -1.99 5.99
C ARG A 46 7.78 -2.66 4.94
N ARG A 47 6.64 -3.22 5.34
CA ARG A 47 5.67 -3.85 4.44
C ARG A 47 5.11 -2.83 3.44
N ALA A 48 4.61 -1.69 3.91
CA ALA A 48 4.07 -0.64 3.04
C ALA A 48 5.11 -0.12 2.04
N ARG A 49 6.39 -0.01 2.45
CA ARG A 49 7.49 0.36 1.54
C ARG A 49 7.76 -0.68 0.47
N GLN A 50 7.61 -1.96 0.80
CA GLN A 50 7.78 -3.05 -0.15
C GLN A 50 6.66 -3.05 -1.17
N GLU A 51 5.42 -2.90 -0.71
CA GLU A 51 4.23 -2.79 -1.55
C GLU A 51 4.32 -1.60 -2.52
N LEU A 52 4.71 -0.40 -2.03
CA LEU A 52 4.95 0.75 -2.89
C LEU A 52 6.03 0.48 -3.97
N ARG A 53 7.05 -0.32 -3.67
CA ARG A 53 8.08 -0.67 -4.66
C ARG A 53 7.53 -1.61 -5.74
N GLU A 54 6.71 -2.57 -5.35
CA GLU A 54 6.04 -3.51 -6.25
C GLU A 54 5.05 -2.76 -7.15
N THR A 55 4.13 -1.97 -6.58
CA THR A 55 3.18 -1.15 -7.37
C THR A 55 3.90 -0.19 -8.33
N ARG A 56 5.03 0.40 -7.93
CA ARG A 56 5.85 1.23 -8.83
C ARG A 56 6.54 0.45 -9.94
N ARG A 57 6.84 -0.82 -9.71
CA ARG A 57 7.44 -1.69 -10.71
C ARG A 57 6.39 -2.12 -11.72
N ASP A 58 5.21 -2.49 -11.25
CA ASP A 58 4.09 -2.92 -12.07
C ASP A 58 3.55 -1.74 -12.89
N TYR A 59 3.37 -0.56 -12.29
CA TYR A 59 3.06 0.68 -13.02
C TYR A 59 4.04 0.94 -14.15
N ARG A 60 5.34 0.76 -13.90
CA ARG A 60 6.38 0.95 -14.92
C ARG A 60 6.35 -0.13 -16.00
N ARG A 61 6.00 -1.36 -15.65
CA ARG A 61 5.85 -2.47 -16.59
C ARG A 61 4.64 -2.25 -17.50
N ASP A 62 3.52 -1.84 -16.92
CA ASP A 62 2.24 -1.65 -17.60
C ASP A 62 2.23 -0.38 -18.45
N ASN A 63 2.98 0.66 -18.05
CA ASN A 63 3.12 1.91 -18.80
C ASN A 63 4.42 1.99 -19.62
N ARG A 64 5.14 0.88 -19.82
CA ARG A 64 6.30 0.86 -20.70
C ARG A 64 5.80 0.87 -22.16
N PRO A 65 6.04 1.93 -22.95
CA PRO A 65 5.81 1.84 -24.39
C PRO A 65 6.77 0.77 -24.95
N TRP A 66 6.23 -0.12 -25.77
CA TRP A 66 6.97 -1.17 -26.49
C TRP A 66 7.98 -0.57 -27.46
#